data_AF-A0A974UW14-F1
#
_entry.id   AF-A0A974UW14-F1
#
_cell.length_a   1.000
_cell.length_b   1.000
_cell.length_c   1.000
_cell.angle_alpha   90.00
_cell.angle_beta   90.00
_cell.angle_gamma   90.00
#
_symmetry.space_group_name_H-M   'P 1'
#
loop_
_entity.id
_entity.type
_entity.pdbx_description
1 polymer ?
#
loop_
_entity_poly.entity_id
_entity_poly.type
_entity_poly.pdbx_seq_one_letter_code
_entity_poly.pdbx_strand_id
1 'polypeptide(L)'
;MTQRNPVLKLADLRRTCSLLLDEIQRRFGDQINLGDVPIDYYWNVDLAAAFDIHQGPEAHLDCGQSSDDFAEVTAAAQRGPHDVVALWHDLDHLAGVLRLLAFLDLPTRPAR
;
A
#
# COMPACT_ATOMS: atom_id res chain seq x y z
N MET A 1 -21.89 -5.77 27.60
CA MET A 1 -21.73 -4.78 26.51
C MET A 1 -21.82 -5.55 25.20
N THR A 2 -22.90 -5.42 24.45
CA THR A 2 -23.01 -6.02 23.12
C THR A 2 -22.04 -5.27 22.23
N GLN A 3 -20.90 -5.88 21.85
CA GLN A 3 -20.06 -5.29 20.83
C GLN A 3 -20.91 -5.13 19.58
N ARG A 4 -21.10 -3.89 19.14
CA ARG A 4 -21.58 -3.64 17.78
C ARG A 4 -20.54 -4.23 16.84
N ASN A 5 -20.95 -5.16 15.99
CA ASN A 5 -20.07 -5.61 14.92
C ASN A 5 -19.62 -4.39 14.12
N PRO A 6 -18.30 -4.17 13.98
CA PRO A 6 -17.81 -3.06 13.17
C PRO A 6 -18.25 -3.26 11.72
N VAL A 7 -18.83 -2.21 11.11
CA VAL A 7 -19.21 -2.19 9.69
C VAL A 7 -18.35 -1.15 9.00
N LEU A 8 -17.53 -1.58 8.05
CA LEU A 8 -16.79 -0.68 7.16
C LEU A 8 -17.70 -0.23 6.02
N LYS A 9 -18.04 1.06 5.97
CA LYS A 9 -18.75 1.62 4.82
C LYS A 9 -17.74 1.92 3.72
N LEU A 10 -17.95 1.36 2.53
CA LEU A 10 -17.09 1.62 1.36
C LEU A 10 -17.03 3.11 0.99
N ALA A 11 -18.10 3.87 1.27
CA ALA A 11 -18.13 5.32 1.08
C ALA A 11 -17.14 6.04 2.01
N ASP A 12 -17.02 5.59 3.27
CA ASP A 12 -16.07 6.15 4.22
C ASP A 12 -14.65 5.76 3.83
N LEU A 13 -14.41 4.51 3.40
CA LEU A 13 -13.11 4.07 2.88
C LEU A 13 -12.67 4.95 1.69
N ARG A 14 -13.55 5.13 0.70
CA ARG A 14 -13.27 5.96 -0.47
C ARG A 14 -12.92 7.40 -0.08
N ARG A 15 -13.70 7.99 0.84
CA ARG A 15 -13.46 9.36 1.33
C ARG A 15 -12.09 9.47 2.01
N THR A 16 -11.76 8.51 2.87
CA THR A 16 -10.47 8.49 3.57
C THR A 16 -9.31 8.35 2.58
N CYS A 17 -9.42 7.45 1.60
CA CYS A 17 -8.41 7.31 0.55
C CYS A 17 -8.20 8.63 -0.21
N SER A 18 -9.28 9.29 -0.66
CA SER A 18 -9.16 10.59 -1.35
C SER A 18 -8.46 11.64 -0.49
N LEU A 19 -8.86 11.79 0.78
CA LEU A 19 -8.24 12.76 1.68
C LEU A 19 -6.74 12.51 1.85
N LEU A 20 -6.33 11.25 2.02
CA LEU A 20 -4.92 10.91 2.21
C LEU A 20 -4.11 11.12 0.92
N LEU A 21 -4.67 10.76 -0.23
CA LEU A 21 -4.03 11.01 -1.54
C LEU A 21 -3.89 12.50 -1.83
N ASP A 22 -4.89 13.32 -1.50
CA ASP A 22 -4.82 14.78 -1.63
C ASP A 22 -3.70 15.37 -0.75
N GLU A 23 -3.54 14.85 0.47
CA GLU A 23 -2.48 15.30 1.39
C GLU A 23 -1.08 14.85 0.93
N ILE A 24 -0.96 13.63 0.40
CA ILE A 24 0.27 13.13 -0.24
C ILE A 24 0.64 14.04 -1.41
N GLN A 25 -0.32 14.36 -2.29
CA GLN A 25 -0.09 15.26 -3.42
C GLN A 25 0.34 16.66 -2.94
N ARG A 26 -0.27 17.17 -1.87
CA ARG A 26 0.10 18.47 -1.29
C ARG A 26 1.54 18.48 -0.77
N ARG A 27 2.05 17.36 -0.26
CA ARG A 27 3.40 17.27 0.33
C ARG A 27 4.49 16.95 -0.69
N PHE A 28 4.22 16.00 -1.58
CA PHE A 28 5.22 15.43 -2.48
C PHE A 28 5.08 15.91 -3.93
N GLY A 29 3.99 16.62 -4.26
CA GLY A 29 3.65 17.01 -5.62
C GLY A 29 2.74 16.00 -6.32
N ASP A 30 2.42 16.26 -7.58
CA ASP A 30 1.57 15.41 -8.43
C ASP A 30 2.31 14.22 -9.05
N GLN A 31 3.63 14.16 -8.88
CA GLN A 31 4.50 13.12 -9.41
C GLN A 31 5.58 12.77 -8.39
N ILE A 32 5.86 11.47 -8.26
CA ILE A 32 6.95 10.95 -7.45
C ILE A 32 7.89 10.21 -8.38
N ASN A 33 9.13 10.67 -8.46
CA ASN A 33 10.16 10.04 -9.24
C ASN A 33 10.85 8.96 -8.40
N LEU A 34 10.71 7.70 -8.80
CA LEU A 34 11.36 6.57 -8.12
C LEU A 34 12.89 6.67 -8.09
N GLY A 35 13.49 7.37 -9.05
CA GLY A 35 14.93 7.63 -9.04
C GLY A 35 15.42 8.47 -7.85
N ASP A 36 14.51 9.23 -7.23
CA ASP A 36 14.78 10.05 -6.05
C ASP A 36 14.43 9.33 -4.74
N VAL A 37 13.87 8.11 -4.82
CA VAL A 37 13.52 7.27 -3.67
C VAL A 37 14.73 6.37 -3.33
N PRO A 38 15.30 6.46 -2.12
CA PRO A 38 16.56 5.77 -1.79
C PRO A 38 16.39 4.28 -1.49
N ILE A 39 15.16 3.76 -1.52
CA ILE A 39 14.82 2.37 -1.18
C ILE A 39 13.91 1.79 -2.25
N ASP A 40 14.15 0.54 -2.63
CA ASP A 40 13.31 -0.19 -3.57
C ASP A 40 12.72 -1.42 -2.88
N TYR A 41 13.56 -2.19 -2.20
CA TYR A 41 13.14 -3.41 -1.52
C TYR A 41 12.63 -3.18 -0.10
N TYR A 42 11.63 -3.96 0.29
CA TYR A 42 11.10 -3.98 1.66
C TYR A 42 10.73 -5.40 2.10
N TRP A 43 10.70 -5.63 3.41
CA TRP A 43 10.17 -6.87 3.97
C TRP A 43 8.66 -6.90 3.83
N ASN A 44 8.17 -7.93 3.16
CA ASN A 44 6.75 -8.20 3.00
C ASN A 44 6.39 -9.54 3.69
N VAL A 45 5.11 -9.70 4.01
CA VAL A 45 4.55 -10.95 4.55
C VAL A 45 3.48 -11.37 3.57
N ASP A 46 3.50 -12.63 3.15
CA ASP A 46 2.44 -13.21 2.31
C ASP A 46 1.04 -12.84 2.81
N LEU A 47 0.14 -12.48 1.89
CA LEU A 47 -1.19 -11.97 2.22
C LEU A 47 -1.99 -12.96 3.08
N ALA A 48 -1.95 -14.27 2.79
CA ALA A 48 -2.68 -15.24 3.59
C ALA A 48 -2.05 -15.39 4.98
N ALA A 49 -0.72 -15.44 5.05
CA ALA A 49 0.02 -15.50 6.29
C ALA A 49 -0.21 -14.26 7.18
N ALA A 50 -0.38 -13.07 6.58
CA ALA A 50 -0.65 -11.82 7.30
C ALA A 50 -1.95 -11.86 8.12
N PHE A 51 -2.88 -12.75 7.78
CA PHE A 51 -4.14 -12.96 8.51
C PHE A 51 -4.18 -14.26 9.32
N ASP A 52 -3.11 -15.08 9.31
CA ASP A 52 -2.98 -16.28 10.15
C ASP A 52 -2.12 -16.00 11.39
N ILE A 53 -2.74 -15.40 12.41
CA ILE A 53 -2.09 -15.05 13.68
C ILE A 53 -1.56 -16.26 14.48
N HIS A 54 -1.95 -17.48 14.10
CA HIS A 54 -1.52 -18.70 14.79
C HIS A 54 -0.19 -19.24 14.27
N GLN A 55 0.27 -18.77 13.12
CA GLN A 55 1.57 -19.09 12.56
C GLN A 55 2.56 -17.93 12.76
N GLY A 56 3.82 -18.26 13.04
CA GLY A 56 4.89 -17.26 13.06
C GLY A 56 5.10 -16.66 11.67
N PRO A 57 5.23 -15.34 11.52
CA PRO A 57 5.38 -14.71 10.20
C PRO A 57 6.75 -15.01 9.57
N GLU A 58 7.74 -15.49 10.33
CA GLU A 58 9.13 -15.61 9.90
C GLU A 58 9.32 -16.55 8.70
N ALA A 59 8.51 -17.60 8.60
CA ALA A 59 8.54 -18.54 7.48
C ALA A 59 7.88 -18.00 6.20
N HIS A 60 7.15 -16.88 6.33
CA HIS A 60 6.35 -16.26 5.27
C HIS A 60 6.82 -14.84 4.95
N LEU A 61 7.99 -14.45 5.47
CA LEU A 61 8.65 -13.22 5.10
C LEU A 61 9.26 -13.37 3.71
N ASP A 62 8.89 -12.46 2.83
CA ASP A 62 9.46 -12.31 1.51
C ASP A 62 9.92 -10.87 1.27
N CYS A 63 10.35 -10.61 0.03
CA CYS A 63 10.88 -9.32 -0.39
C CYS A 63 9.92 -8.69 -1.38
N GLY A 64 9.28 -7.59 -0.99
CA GLY A 64 8.55 -6.73 -1.90
C GLY A 64 9.48 -5.72 -2.58
N GLN A 65 9.04 -5.19 -3.72
CA GLN A 65 9.80 -4.22 -4.51
C GLN A 65 8.92 -3.04 -4.92
N SER A 66 9.29 -1.85 -4.48
CA SER A 66 8.53 -0.61 -4.69
C SER A 66 8.37 -0.27 -6.17
N SER A 67 9.41 -0.47 -6.98
CA SER A 67 9.32 -0.25 -8.42
C SER A 67 8.37 -1.21 -9.12
N ASP A 68 8.24 -2.45 -8.64
CA ASP A 68 7.24 -3.41 -9.13
C ASP A 68 5.83 -2.97 -8.75
N ASP A 69 5.62 -2.59 -7.48
CA ASP A 69 4.34 -2.05 -6.99
C ASP A 69 3.89 -0.82 -7.80
N PHE A 70 4.80 0.09 -8.12
CA PHE A 70 4.51 1.27 -8.95
C PHE A 70 4.16 0.89 -10.39
N ALA A 71 4.87 -0.08 -10.98
CA ALA A 71 4.59 -0.56 -12.32
C ALA A 71 3.20 -1.17 -12.40
N GLU A 72 2.84 -2.02 -11.42
CA GLU A 72 1.53 -2.67 -11.33
C GLU A 72 0.39 -1.67 -11.07
N VAL A 73 0.57 -0.70 -10.17
CA VAL A 73 -0.43 0.36 -9.94
C VAL A 73 -0.62 1.23 -11.19
N THR A 74 0.46 1.54 -11.91
CA THR A 74 0.40 2.30 -13.15
C THR A 74 -0.32 1.51 -14.25
N ALA A 75 -0.01 0.23 -14.39
CA ALA A 75 -0.70 -0.66 -15.32
C ALA A 75 -2.19 -0.77 -14.97
N ALA A 76 -2.54 -0.91 -13.68
CA ALA A 76 -3.91 -0.95 -13.22
C ALA A 76 -4.71 0.31 -13.57
N ALA A 77 -4.09 1.49 -13.47
CA ALA A 77 -4.72 2.76 -13.84
C ALA A 77 -5.00 2.90 -15.36
N GLN A 78 -4.29 2.14 -16.19
CA GLN A 78 -4.42 2.15 -17.65
C GLN A 78 -5.35 1.06 -18.20
N ARG A 79 -5.91 0.22 -17.31
CA ARG A 79 -6.77 -0.91 -17.70
C ARG A 79 -8.02 -0.44 -18.43
N GLY A 80 -8.36 -1.18 -19.49
CA GLY A 80 -9.60 -1.07 -20.23
C GLY A 80 -10.77 -1.79 -19.55
N PRO A 81 -11.99 -1.62 -20.08
CA PRO A 81 -13.22 -2.18 -19.50
C PRO A 81 -13.33 -3.72 -19.54
N HIS A 82 -12.42 -4.41 -20.23
CA HIS A 82 -12.39 -5.88 -20.34
C HIS A 82 -11.20 -6.52 -19.63
N ASP A 83 -10.33 -5.72 -19.02
CA ASP A 83 -9.19 -6.23 -18.30
C ASP A 83 -9.60 -6.80 -16.94
N VAL A 84 -8.87 -7.81 -16.50
CA VAL A 84 -9.13 -8.49 -15.23
C VAL A 84 -8.72 -7.58 -14.07
N VAL A 85 -9.60 -7.46 -13.08
CA VAL A 85 -9.28 -6.86 -11.78
C VAL A 85 -9.20 -8.00 -10.77
N ALA A 86 -7.98 -8.24 -10.27
CA ALA A 86 -7.71 -9.26 -9.27
C ALA A 86 -7.48 -8.56 -7.94
N LEU A 87 -8.55 -8.38 -7.15
CA LEU A 87 -8.50 -7.56 -5.93
C LEU A 87 -7.40 -7.97 -4.95
N TRP A 88 -7.10 -9.26 -4.80
CA TRP A 88 -6.04 -9.74 -3.91
C TRP A 88 -4.65 -9.32 -4.38
N HIS A 89 -4.45 -9.14 -5.69
CA HIS A 89 -3.19 -8.74 -6.32
C HIS A 89 -3.09 -7.21 -6.36
N ASP A 90 -4.11 -6.57 -6.93
CA ASP A 90 -4.11 -5.13 -7.18
C ASP A 90 -4.12 -4.32 -5.88
N LEU A 91 -4.82 -4.80 -4.85
CA LEU A 91 -4.81 -4.14 -3.54
C LEU A 91 -3.50 -4.38 -2.78
N ASP A 92 -2.79 -5.47 -3.05
CA ASP A 92 -1.51 -5.77 -2.40
C ASP A 92 -0.42 -4.80 -2.90
N HIS A 93 -0.29 -4.67 -4.23
CA HIS A 93 0.60 -3.67 -4.83
C HIS A 93 0.21 -2.23 -4.46
N LEU A 94 -1.09 -1.90 -4.45
CA LEU A 94 -1.54 -0.58 -3.99
C LEU A 94 -1.17 -0.34 -2.52
N ALA A 95 -1.31 -1.36 -1.65
CA ALA A 95 -0.90 -1.25 -0.25
C ALA A 95 0.62 -1.06 -0.13
N GLY A 96 1.42 -1.74 -0.96
CA GLY A 96 2.86 -1.53 -1.09
C GLY A 96 3.22 -0.08 -1.41
N VAL A 97 2.62 0.50 -2.45
CA VAL A 97 2.79 1.93 -2.80
C VAL A 97 2.38 2.84 -1.64
N LEU A 98 1.19 2.64 -1.05
CA LEU A 98 0.72 3.47 0.06
C LEU A 98 1.65 3.39 1.28
N ARG A 99 2.24 2.22 1.53
CA ARG A 99 3.22 2.01 2.61
C ARG A 99 4.53 2.73 2.32
N LEU A 100 5.00 2.74 1.08
CA LEU A 100 6.16 3.54 0.68
C LEU A 100 5.90 5.03 0.92
N LEU A 101 4.73 5.55 0.52
CA LEU A 101 4.36 6.95 0.74
C LEU A 101 4.35 7.31 2.24
N ALA A 102 3.82 6.42 3.08
CA ALA A 102 3.89 6.58 4.52
C ALA A 102 5.34 6.53 5.06
N PHE A 103 6.20 5.68 4.49
CA PHE A 103 7.62 5.63 4.84
C PHE A 103 8.34 6.93 4.51
N LEU A 104 8.07 7.53 3.34
CA LEU A 104 8.63 8.82 2.93
C LEU A 104 8.18 9.99 3.81
N ASP A 105 7.01 9.88 4.46
CA ASP A 105 6.49 10.87 5.40
C ASP A 105 6.96 10.66 6.85
N LEU A 106 7.75 9.61 7.14
CA LEU A 106 8.24 9.39 8.49
C LEU A 106 9.01 10.62 8.98
N PRO A 107 8.79 11.09 10.22
CA PRO A 107 9.58 12.17 10.77
C PRO A 107 11.04 11.75 10.75
N THR A 108 11.92 12.61 10.23
CA THR A 108 13.36 12.36 10.19
C THR A 108 13.81 11.85 11.56
N ARG A 109 14.19 10.57 11.62
CA ARG A 109 14.71 9.97 12.84
C ARG A 109 15.97 10.76 13.21
N PRO A 110 16.14 11.24 14.44
CA PRO A 110 17.42 11.82 14.84
C PRO A 110 18.50 10.78 14.54
N ALA A 111 19.59 11.22 13.90
CA ALA A 111 20.73 10.38 13.57
C ALA A 111 21.10 9.54 14.79
N ARG A 112 21.15 8.22 14.62
CA ARG A 112 21.70 7.32 15.64
C ARG A 112 23.20 7.48 15.72
#